data_AF-A0A6G1YNX7-F1
#
_entry.id   AF-A0A6G1YNX7-F1
#
_cell.length_a   1.000
_cell.length_b   1.000
_cell.length_c   1.000
_cell.angle_alpha   90.00
_cell.angle_beta   90.00
_cell.angle_gamma   90.00
#
_symmetry.space_group_name_H-M   'P 1'
#
loop_
_entity.id
_entity.type
_entity.pdbx_description
1 polymer ?
#
loop_
_entity_poly.entity_id
_entity_poly.type
_entity_poly.pdbx_seq_one_letter_code
_entity_poly.pdbx_strand_id
1 'polypeptide(L)'
;MLAEEELIQRICSAGQAGVRKTDLRKEFPQPEIDTMLEKLTNDGQLFIDKKGAAYYCWLKEGYLQYLLNSDPRFRLTHEAIYSLEQSIHKNTDRLAITLDAISARSSPSSDLTAINDQHSSEAALRKPTIDSQMTSMGLDLFKNNFDHSIANFSSSIGWVELGKIRNDLCKKHDLANEEFYDLVAQLIAKYPDKYELSSGGYEGLTVRGLLHGFVRCI
;
A
#
# COMPACT_ATOMS: atom_id res chain seq x y z
N MET A 1 10.69 -38.99 23.48
CA MET A 1 9.58 -38.04 23.72
C MET A 1 9.90 -37.06 24.84
N LEU A 2 10.27 -37.49 26.07
CA LEU A 2 10.61 -36.57 27.17
C LEU A 2 11.75 -35.57 26.85
N ALA A 3 12.83 -36.03 26.20
CA ALA A 3 13.98 -35.18 25.88
C ALA A 3 13.68 -34.11 24.80
N GLU A 4 12.83 -34.43 23.82
CA GLU A 4 12.38 -33.49 22.78
C GLU A 4 11.49 -32.41 23.41
N GLU A 5 10.60 -32.81 24.31
CA GLU A 5 9.71 -31.89 25.03
C GLU A 5 10.47 -30.96 25.97
N GLU A 6 11.46 -31.48 26.70
CA GLU A 6 12.35 -30.69 27.56
C GLU A 6 13.19 -29.69 26.73
N LEU A 7 13.69 -30.10 25.56
CA LEU A 7 14.40 -29.24 24.62
C LEU A 7 13.49 -28.09 24.13
N ILE A 8 12.25 -28.41 23.72
CA ILE A 8 11.27 -27.41 23.28
C ILE A 8 10.94 -26.44 24.41
N GLN A 9 10.71 -26.93 25.64
CA GLN A 9 10.45 -26.06 26.80
C GLN A 9 11.64 -25.14 27.09
N ARG A 10 12.86 -25.67 27.01
CA ARG A 10 14.08 -24.91 27.23
C ARG A 10 14.26 -23.78 26.21
N ILE A 11 13.91 -24.02 24.95
CA ILE A 11 13.95 -22.99 23.89
C ILE A 11 12.80 -22.00 24.07
N CYS A 12 11.60 -22.48 24.39
CA CYS A 12 10.41 -21.66 24.62
C CYS A 12 10.62 -20.65 25.75
N SER A 13 11.17 -21.10 26.89
CA SER A 13 11.46 -20.25 28.06
C SER A 13 12.46 -19.12 27.78
N ALA A 14 13.29 -19.23 26.74
CA ALA A 14 14.19 -18.15 26.34
C ALA A 14 13.49 -17.02 25.55
N GLY A 15 12.28 -17.28 25.04
CA GLY A 15 11.48 -16.31 24.27
C GLY A 15 12.28 -15.66 23.14
N GLN A 16 12.18 -14.32 23.02
CA GLN A 16 12.88 -13.56 21.99
C GLN A 16 14.42 -13.56 22.09
N ALA A 17 14.99 -13.88 23.27
CA ALA A 17 16.44 -13.87 23.42
C ALA A 17 17.12 -14.99 22.62
N GLY A 18 16.41 -16.12 22.49
CA GLY A 18 16.88 -17.37 21.87
C GLY A 18 17.91 -18.09 22.72
N VAL A 19 18.19 -19.35 22.38
CA VAL A 19 19.26 -20.13 23.02
C VAL A 19 20.36 -20.41 22.02
N ARG A 20 21.64 -20.21 22.38
CA ARG A 20 22.75 -20.57 21.50
C ARG A 20 22.74 -22.06 21.23
N LYS A 21 22.90 -22.45 19.97
CA LYS A 21 22.97 -23.87 19.57
C LYS A 21 24.08 -24.62 20.30
N THR A 22 25.21 -23.97 20.55
CA THR A 22 26.32 -24.55 21.33
C THR A 22 25.99 -24.77 22.80
N ASP A 23 25.12 -23.93 23.38
CA ASP A 23 24.72 -24.06 24.78
C ASP A 23 23.73 -25.21 24.92
N LEU A 24 22.79 -25.35 23.97
CA LEU A 24 21.90 -26.51 23.90
C LEU A 24 22.67 -27.83 23.79
N ARG A 25 23.73 -27.90 22.95
CA ARG A 25 24.59 -29.10 22.85
C ARG A 25 25.32 -29.45 24.16
N LYS A 26 25.61 -28.46 25.01
CA LYS A 26 26.24 -28.68 26.32
C LYS A 26 25.22 -29.13 27.35
N GLU A 27 24.03 -28.53 27.34
CA GLU A 27 22.92 -28.86 28.24
C GLU A 27 22.34 -30.26 27.93
N PHE A 28 22.32 -30.65 26.66
CA PHE A 28 21.82 -31.94 26.19
C PHE A 28 22.91 -32.66 25.37
N PRO A 29 23.91 -33.29 26.01
CA PRO A 29 25.07 -33.90 25.35
C PRO A 29 24.76 -35.21 24.60
N GLN A 30 23.49 -35.55 24.41
CA GLN A 30 23.06 -36.74 23.70
C GLN A 30 23.38 -36.60 22.20
N PRO A 31 23.93 -37.63 21.53
CA PRO A 31 24.30 -37.57 20.11
C PRO A 31 23.09 -37.31 19.18
N GLU A 32 21.87 -37.43 19.70
CA GLU A 32 20.62 -37.22 18.98
C GLU A 32 20.16 -35.76 18.95
N ILE A 33 20.80 -34.83 19.69
CA ILE A 33 20.32 -33.43 19.70
C ILE A 33 20.39 -32.77 18.34
N ASP A 34 21.45 -32.97 17.57
CA ASP A 34 21.54 -32.38 16.23
C ASP A 34 20.47 -32.95 15.30
N THR A 35 20.17 -34.26 15.40
CA THR A 35 19.07 -34.91 14.69
C THR A 35 17.70 -34.36 15.10
N MET A 36 17.48 -34.12 16.40
CA MET A 36 16.25 -33.52 16.92
C MET A 36 16.08 -32.08 16.43
N LEU A 37 17.14 -31.26 16.48
CA LEU A 37 17.12 -29.89 15.98
C LEU A 37 16.85 -29.87 14.47
N GLU A 38 17.45 -30.77 13.69
CA GLU A 38 17.17 -30.91 12.26
C GLU A 38 15.72 -31.29 11.99
N LYS A 39 15.20 -32.30 12.70
CA LYS A 39 13.78 -32.69 12.60
C LYS A 39 12.86 -31.51 12.89
N LEU A 40 13.05 -30.82 14.02
CA LEU A 40 12.22 -29.66 14.40
C LEU A 40 12.33 -28.49 13.42
N THR A 41 13.49 -28.32 12.77
CA THR A 41 13.69 -27.32 11.73
C THR A 41 12.93 -27.70 10.46
N ASN A 42 12.99 -28.98 10.04
CA ASN A 42 12.26 -29.50 8.89
C ASN A 42 10.74 -29.44 9.10
N ASP A 43 10.28 -29.65 10.33
CA ASP A 43 8.88 -29.52 10.72
C ASP A 43 8.41 -28.05 10.82
N GLY A 44 9.31 -27.08 10.64
CA GLY A 44 9.01 -25.65 10.69
C GLY A 44 8.69 -25.12 12.10
N GLN A 45 9.00 -25.88 13.14
CA GLN A 45 8.76 -25.50 14.53
C GLN A 45 9.94 -24.73 15.13
N LEU A 46 11.15 -25.06 14.67
CA LEU A 46 12.39 -24.45 15.11
C LEU A 46 13.01 -23.59 14.01
N PHE A 47 13.45 -22.40 14.42
CA PHE A 47 14.18 -21.46 13.58
C PHE A 47 15.59 -21.32 14.13
N ILE A 48 16.58 -21.50 13.25
CA ILE A 48 17.99 -21.32 13.58
C ILE A 48 18.53 -20.19 12.73
N ASP A 49 18.98 -19.12 13.38
CA ASP A 49 19.54 -17.96 12.71
C ASP A 49 20.77 -17.41 13.45
N LYS A 50 21.57 -16.62 12.75
CA LYS A 50 22.81 -16.05 13.25
C LYS A 50 22.52 -14.74 13.98
N LYS A 51 23.04 -14.64 15.21
CA LYS A 51 23.04 -13.41 16.02
C LYS A 51 24.47 -13.12 16.45
N GLY A 52 25.06 -12.10 15.83
CA GLY A 52 26.49 -11.80 15.98
C GLY A 52 27.36 -12.92 15.40
N ALA A 53 28.23 -13.52 16.21
CA ALA A 53 29.14 -14.59 15.78
C ALA A 53 28.61 -16.02 16.03
N ALA A 54 27.40 -16.18 16.56
CA ALA A 54 26.86 -17.47 16.97
C ALA A 54 25.48 -17.75 16.36
N TYR A 55 25.13 -19.03 16.27
CA TYR A 55 23.80 -19.48 15.88
C TYR A 55 22.92 -19.67 17.12
N TYR A 56 21.70 -19.16 17.01
CA TYR A 56 20.68 -19.22 18.05
C TYR A 56 19.46 -19.96 17.52
N CYS A 57 18.78 -20.62 18.43
CA CYS A 57 17.59 -21.41 18.19
C CYS A 57 16.39 -20.72 18.85
N TRP A 58 15.28 -20.64 18.12
CA TRP A 58 14.01 -20.09 18.59
C TRP A 58 12.85 -20.97 18.13
N LEU A 59 11.77 -20.97 18.91
CA LEU A 59 10.46 -21.37 18.40
C LEU A 59 9.80 -20.20 17.67
N LYS A 60 8.80 -20.49 16.83
CA LYS A 60 8.09 -19.52 15.98
C LYS A 60 7.80 -18.18 16.67
N GLU A 61 7.16 -18.19 17.84
CA GLU A 61 6.74 -16.96 18.52
C GLU A 61 7.94 -16.12 18.98
N GLY A 62 8.94 -16.76 19.61
CA GLY A 62 10.17 -16.09 20.03
C GLY A 62 10.96 -15.54 18.84
N TYR A 63 10.98 -16.27 17.71
CA TYR A 63 11.65 -15.83 16.49
C TYR A 63 10.99 -14.61 15.86
N LEU A 64 9.65 -14.61 15.79
CA LEU A 64 8.89 -13.47 15.30
C LEU A 64 9.14 -12.22 16.14
N GLN A 65 9.10 -12.34 17.47
CA GLN A 65 9.40 -11.22 18.37
C GLN A 65 10.85 -10.73 18.21
N TYR A 66 11.81 -11.65 18.02
CA TYR A 66 13.19 -11.29 17.72
C TYR A 66 13.28 -10.49 16.42
N LEU A 67 12.65 -10.93 15.34
CA LEU A 67 12.68 -10.23 14.04
C LEU A 67 12.00 -8.87 14.12
N LEU A 68 10.86 -8.75 14.80
CA LEU A 68 10.18 -7.47 15.00
C LEU A 68 11.08 -6.44 15.70
N ASN A 69 11.94 -6.89 16.62
CA ASN A 69 12.81 -6.01 17.39
C ASN A 69 14.17 -5.75 16.73
N SER A 70 14.67 -6.67 15.91
CA SER A 70 16.04 -6.62 15.38
C SER A 70 16.12 -6.28 13.88
N ASP A 71 15.11 -6.60 13.08
CA ASP A 71 15.07 -6.33 11.65
C ASP A 71 14.04 -5.22 11.33
N PRO A 72 14.50 -3.99 11.02
CA PRO A 72 13.61 -2.88 10.68
C PRO A 72 12.74 -3.15 9.45
N ARG A 73 13.23 -3.91 8.46
CA ARG A 73 12.48 -4.22 7.24
C ARG A 73 11.36 -5.21 7.55
N PHE A 74 11.65 -6.23 8.34
CA PHE A 74 10.64 -7.18 8.80
C PHE A 74 9.54 -6.45 9.59
N ARG A 75 9.92 -5.58 10.54
CA ARG A 75 8.97 -4.79 11.34
C ARG A 75 8.05 -3.93 10.48
N LEU A 76 8.61 -3.16 9.54
CA LEU A 76 7.80 -2.31 8.64
C LEU A 76 6.86 -3.14 7.75
N THR A 77 7.35 -4.28 7.24
CA THR A 77 6.54 -5.18 6.41
C THR A 77 5.39 -5.78 7.21
N HIS A 78 5.66 -6.25 8.44
CA HIS A 78 4.66 -6.79 9.35
C HIS A 78 3.59 -5.74 9.69
N GLU A 79 4.00 -4.50 9.99
CA GLU A 79 3.07 -3.39 10.26
C GLU A 79 2.19 -3.05 9.06
N ALA A 80 2.76 -3.03 7.85
CA ALA A 80 2.01 -2.78 6.62
C ALA A 80 0.96 -3.88 6.37
N ILE A 81 1.32 -5.16 6.54
CA ILE A 81 0.38 -6.28 6.40
C ILE A 81 -0.75 -6.17 7.43
N TYR A 82 -0.41 -5.87 8.69
CA TYR A 82 -1.41 -5.73 9.75
C TYR A 82 -2.36 -4.55 9.50
N SER A 83 -1.85 -3.43 9.00
CA SER A 83 -2.66 -2.28 8.59
C SER A 83 -3.63 -2.62 7.45
N LEU A 84 -3.15 -3.38 6.45
CA LEU A 84 -3.97 -3.86 5.34
C LEU A 84 -5.09 -4.79 5.83
N GLU A 85 -4.78 -5.73 6.72
CA GLU A 85 -5.75 -6.64 7.33
C GLU A 85 -6.88 -5.87 8.03
N GLN A 86 -6.53 -4.88 8.85
CA GLN A 86 -7.52 -4.03 9.52
C GLN A 86 -8.37 -3.23 8.54
N SER A 87 -7.77 -2.70 7.48
CA SER A 87 -8.48 -1.95 6.44
C SER A 87 -9.51 -2.83 5.73
N ILE A 88 -9.13 -4.06 5.39
CA ILE A 88 -10.02 -5.06 4.78
C ILE A 88 -11.18 -5.39 5.73
N HIS A 89 -10.90 -5.62 7.02
CA HIS A 89 -11.93 -5.95 8.00
C HIS A 89 -12.96 -4.80 8.13
N LYS A 90 -12.48 -3.57 8.29
CA LYS A 90 -13.33 -2.37 8.37
C LYS A 90 -14.19 -2.19 7.11
N ASN A 91 -13.62 -2.41 5.93
CA ASN A 91 -14.38 -2.29 4.68
C ASN A 91 -15.42 -3.40 4.55
N THR A 92 -15.09 -4.62 4.97
CA THR A 92 -16.03 -5.75 4.99
C THR A 92 -17.21 -5.48 5.92
N ASP A 93 -16.96 -4.97 7.12
CA ASP A 93 -18.00 -4.59 8.07
C ASP A 93 -18.92 -3.50 7.50
N ARG A 94 -18.33 -2.48 6.86
CA ARG A 94 -19.12 -1.41 6.22
C ARG A 94 -19.98 -1.93 5.07
N LEU A 95 -19.48 -2.88 4.29
CA LEU A 95 -20.25 -3.53 3.22
C LEU A 95 -21.41 -4.34 3.79
N ALA A 96 -21.19 -5.11 4.87
CA ALA A 96 -22.25 -5.85 5.56
C ALA A 96 -23.36 -4.91 6.06
N ILE A 97 -23.00 -3.82 6.74
CA ILE A 97 -23.96 -2.81 7.21
C ILE A 97 -24.75 -2.19 6.04
N THR A 98 -24.08 -1.91 4.93
CA THR A 98 -24.74 -1.33 3.75
C THR A 98 -25.70 -2.31 3.10
N LEU A 99 -25.33 -3.59 3.02
CA LEU A 99 -26.17 -4.66 2.48
C LEU A 99 -27.43 -4.83 3.34
N ASP A 100 -27.28 -4.85 4.67
CA ASP A 100 -28.42 -4.95 5.60
C ASP A 100 -29.37 -3.75 5.45
N ALA A 101 -28.82 -2.55 5.28
CA ALA A 101 -29.63 -1.34 5.06
C ALA A 101 -30.40 -1.37 3.72
N ILE A 102 -29.83 -1.95 2.66
CA ILE A 102 -30.52 -2.15 1.38
C ILE A 102 -31.61 -3.21 1.52
N SER A 103 -31.31 -4.33 2.19
CA SER A 103 -32.27 -5.41 2.44
C SER A 103 -33.49 -4.90 3.21
N ALA A 104 -33.27 -4.10 4.27
CA ALA A 104 -34.34 -3.48 5.05
C ALA A 104 -35.22 -2.50 4.23
N ARG A 105 -34.67 -1.86 3.19
CA ARG A 105 -35.44 -0.97 2.29
C ARG A 105 -36.22 -1.70 1.20
N SER A 106 -35.95 -2.99 0.99
CA SER A 106 -36.57 -3.79 -0.08
C SER A 106 -37.83 -4.57 0.36
N SER A 107 -38.31 -4.37 1.59
CA SER A 107 -39.64 -4.85 1.98
C SER A 107 -40.73 -4.10 1.20
N PRO A 108 -41.69 -4.79 0.57
CA PRO A 108 -42.63 -4.15 -0.34
C PRO A 108 -43.69 -3.39 0.44
N SER A 109 -43.57 -2.05 0.50
CA SER A 109 -44.74 -1.21 0.76
C SER A 109 -45.44 -0.94 -0.56
N SER A 110 -46.46 -1.75 -0.83
CA SER A 110 -47.57 -1.38 -1.70
C SER A 110 -48.19 -0.08 -1.18
N ASP A 111 -47.98 1.04 -1.88
CA ASP A 111 -48.96 2.12 -2.03
C ASP A 111 -48.37 3.25 -2.89
N LEU A 112 -48.70 3.23 -4.18
CA LEU A 112 -48.69 4.43 -5.02
C LEU A 112 -50.07 4.53 -5.67
N THR A 113 -50.96 5.26 -4.99
CA THR A 113 -52.15 5.83 -5.61
C THR A 113 -52.04 7.35 -5.66
N ALA A 114 -52.15 7.86 -6.89
CA ALA A 114 -52.92 9.02 -7.32
C ALA A 114 -52.40 10.49 -7.17
N ILE A 115 -52.14 11.08 -8.36
CA ILE A 115 -52.72 12.33 -8.94
C ILE A 115 -52.31 13.69 -8.32
N ASN A 116 -51.66 14.58 -9.10
CA ASN A 116 -52.35 15.62 -9.88
C ASN A 116 -51.42 16.49 -10.76
N ASP A 117 -51.93 16.81 -11.95
CA ASP A 117 -51.36 17.60 -13.04
C ASP A 117 -51.54 19.14 -12.88
N GLN A 118 -50.82 19.84 -13.77
CA GLN A 118 -51.02 21.20 -14.32
C GLN A 118 -50.21 22.36 -13.72
N HIS A 119 -49.13 22.77 -14.40
CA HIS A 119 -49.11 24.02 -15.18
C HIS A 119 -47.86 24.15 -16.07
N SER A 120 -48.12 24.53 -17.32
CA SER A 120 -47.19 24.71 -18.45
C SER A 120 -46.35 25.99 -18.38
N SER A 121 -45.16 25.98 -18.99
CA SER A 121 -44.70 27.00 -19.98
C SER A 121 -43.33 26.64 -20.58
N GLU A 122 -43.31 26.47 -21.91
CA GLU A 122 -42.17 26.55 -22.84
C GLU A 122 -41.63 28.01 -22.88
N ALA A 123 -40.53 28.46 -23.50
CA ALA A 123 -39.56 27.94 -24.45
C ALA A 123 -38.33 28.89 -24.51
N ALA A 124 -37.15 28.32 -24.81
CA ALA A 124 -36.13 28.75 -25.79
C ALA A 124 -35.48 30.16 -25.85
N LEU A 125 -34.20 30.10 -26.30
CA LEU A 125 -33.42 31.03 -27.16
C LEU A 125 -32.22 31.73 -26.46
N ARG A 126 -31.00 31.17 -26.45
CA ARG A 126 -29.92 31.07 -27.48
C ARG A 126 -29.07 32.36 -27.73
N LYS A 127 -27.78 32.25 -27.32
CA LYS A 127 -26.50 32.67 -27.96
C LYS A 127 -26.22 34.18 -28.17
N PRO A 128 -24.96 34.66 -28.07
CA PRO A 128 -23.80 34.23 -28.89
C PRO A 128 -22.52 34.07 -28.03
N THR A 129 -21.34 33.62 -28.48
CA THR A 129 -20.66 33.68 -29.78
C THR A 129 -19.61 32.56 -29.79
N ILE A 130 -19.48 31.86 -30.92
CA ILE A 130 -18.36 30.96 -31.18
C ILE A 130 -17.24 31.83 -31.70
N ASP A 131 -16.18 31.98 -30.94
CA ASP A 131 -14.87 32.34 -31.46
C ASP A 131 -13.86 31.26 -31.06
N SER A 132 -13.09 30.89 -32.07
CA SER A 132 -12.08 29.83 -32.13
C SER A 132 -11.14 29.79 -30.92
N GLN A 133 -11.18 28.74 -30.10
CA GLN A 133 -10.07 28.33 -29.24
C GLN A 133 -9.92 26.81 -29.31
N MET A 134 -8.77 26.37 -29.84
CA MET A 134 -8.23 25.03 -29.64
C MET A 134 -8.36 24.67 -28.16
N THR A 135 -8.81 23.45 -27.88
CA THR A 135 -9.05 22.91 -26.54
C THR A 135 -7.74 22.81 -25.74
N SER A 136 -7.23 23.93 -25.21
CA SER A 136 -6.13 23.88 -24.24
C SER A 136 -6.68 23.31 -22.94
N MET A 137 -6.09 22.23 -22.45
CA MET A 137 -6.43 21.70 -21.13
C MET A 137 -6.14 22.77 -20.07
N GLY A 138 -7.15 23.19 -19.31
CA GLY A 138 -6.95 24.11 -18.20
C GLY A 138 -6.01 23.53 -17.14
N LEU A 139 -5.14 24.36 -16.56
CA LEU A 139 -4.10 23.94 -15.61
C LEU A 139 -4.62 23.15 -14.41
N ASP A 140 -5.83 23.46 -13.92
CA ASP A 140 -6.43 22.74 -12.78
C ASP A 140 -6.93 21.35 -13.18
N LEU A 141 -7.42 21.19 -14.42
CA LEU A 141 -7.77 19.88 -14.97
C LEU A 141 -6.50 19.05 -15.20
N PHE A 142 -5.46 19.67 -15.77
CA PHE A 142 -4.15 19.03 -15.94
C PHE A 142 -3.59 18.55 -14.60
N LYS A 143 -3.63 19.41 -13.58
CA LYS A 143 -3.17 19.08 -12.24
C LYS A 143 -3.84 17.82 -11.69
N ASN A 144 -5.17 17.72 -11.78
CA ASN A 144 -5.90 16.58 -11.24
C ASN A 144 -5.51 15.27 -11.96
N ASN A 145 -5.38 15.33 -13.29
CA ASN A 145 -4.95 14.17 -14.08
C ASN A 145 -3.48 13.81 -13.82
N PHE A 146 -2.63 14.81 -13.62
CA PHE A 146 -1.22 14.64 -13.29
C PHE A 146 -1.03 14.01 -11.90
N ASP A 147 -1.75 14.49 -10.88
CA ASP A 147 -1.75 13.91 -9.54
C ASP A 147 -2.23 12.46 -9.56
N HIS A 148 -3.29 12.18 -10.32
CA HIS A 148 -3.80 10.82 -10.48
C HIS A 148 -2.80 9.91 -11.20
N SER A 149 -2.08 10.43 -12.20
CA SER A 149 -1.04 9.66 -12.90
C SER A 149 0.16 9.37 -12.00
N ILE A 150 0.57 10.33 -11.16
CA ILE A 150 1.60 10.10 -10.15
C ILE A 150 1.16 8.98 -9.21
N ALA A 151 -0.06 9.05 -8.66
CA ALA A 151 -0.62 8.02 -7.78
C ALA A 151 -0.55 6.62 -8.39
N ASN A 152 -1.01 6.50 -9.64
CA ASN A 152 -1.13 5.22 -10.31
C ASN A 152 0.22 4.60 -10.69
N PHE A 153 1.24 5.43 -10.92
CA PHE A 153 2.54 4.97 -11.39
C PHE A 153 3.63 5.02 -10.32
N SER A 154 3.36 5.61 -9.16
CA SER A 154 4.32 5.69 -8.05
C SER A 154 4.71 4.32 -7.54
N SER A 155 6.01 4.16 -7.33
CA SER A 155 6.58 3.08 -6.54
C SER A 155 6.46 3.39 -5.04
N SER A 156 6.91 2.48 -4.17
CA SER A 156 6.88 2.65 -2.71
C SER A 156 7.61 3.90 -2.17
N ILE A 157 8.44 4.55 -2.99
CA ILE A 157 9.16 5.79 -2.66
C ILE A 157 8.63 7.03 -3.42
N GLY A 158 7.52 6.89 -4.14
CA GLY A 158 6.78 7.98 -4.78
C GLY A 158 7.36 8.52 -6.09
N TRP A 159 8.57 8.09 -6.49
CA TRP A 159 9.17 8.53 -7.75
C TRP A 159 8.52 7.86 -8.97
N VAL A 160 8.26 8.66 -9.99
CA VAL A 160 7.69 8.26 -11.28
C VAL A 160 8.49 8.88 -12.41
N GLU A 161 8.79 8.11 -13.46
CA GLU A 161 9.37 8.66 -14.69
C GLU A 161 8.40 9.63 -15.36
N LEU A 162 8.84 10.86 -15.61
CA LEU A 162 7.99 11.89 -16.18
C LEU A 162 7.48 11.51 -17.57
N GLY A 163 8.30 10.81 -18.36
CA GLY A 163 7.93 10.25 -19.66
C GLY A 163 6.74 9.28 -19.60
N LYS A 164 6.60 8.52 -18.50
CA LYS A 164 5.46 7.61 -18.31
C LYS A 164 4.16 8.37 -18.14
N ILE A 165 4.20 9.47 -17.37
CA ILE A 165 3.06 10.37 -17.18
C ILE A 165 2.72 11.10 -18.48
N ARG A 166 3.74 11.61 -19.20
CA ARG A 166 3.58 12.22 -20.53
C ARG A 166 2.85 11.29 -21.48
N ASN A 167 3.35 10.06 -21.63
CA ASN A 167 2.79 9.09 -22.55
C ASN A 167 1.33 8.72 -22.20
N ASP A 168 0.95 8.75 -20.92
CA ASP A 168 -0.43 8.51 -20.49
C ASP A 168 -1.34 9.71 -20.77
N LEU A 169 -0.94 10.92 -20.35
CA LEU A 169 -1.76 12.12 -20.49
C LEU A 169 -1.85 12.62 -21.93
N CYS A 170 -0.77 12.56 -22.71
CA CYS A 170 -0.79 12.90 -24.13
C CYS A 170 -1.72 11.97 -24.92
N LYS A 171 -1.78 10.67 -24.56
CA LYS A 171 -2.73 9.73 -25.19
C LYS A 171 -4.18 9.98 -24.77
N LYS A 172 -4.41 10.29 -23.50
CA LYS A 172 -5.78 10.49 -22.96
C LYS A 172 -6.43 11.79 -23.41
N HIS A 173 -5.61 12.81 -23.66
CA HIS A 173 -6.10 14.17 -23.86
C HIS A 173 -5.61 14.81 -25.17
N ASP A 174 -4.99 14.03 -26.05
CA ASP A 174 -4.47 14.48 -27.35
C ASP A 174 -3.52 15.70 -27.22
N LEU A 175 -2.70 15.70 -26.16
CA LEU A 175 -1.75 16.78 -25.87
C LEU A 175 -0.45 16.55 -26.65
N ALA A 176 0.09 17.62 -27.23
CA ALA A 176 1.44 17.60 -27.77
C ALA A 176 2.47 17.47 -26.63
N ASN A 177 3.65 16.89 -26.92
CA ASN A 177 4.70 16.73 -25.92
C ASN A 177 5.17 18.08 -25.35
N GLU A 178 5.30 19.10 -26.19
CA GLU A 178 5.72 20.45 -25.79
C GLU A 178 4.69 21.07 -24.84
N GLU A 179 3.40 20.98 -25.17
CA GLU A 179 2.30 21.45 -24.33
C GLU A 179 2.28 20.74 -22.96
N PHE A 180 2.56 19.44 -22.93
CA PHE A 180 2.70 18.72 -21.67
C PHE A 180 3.82 19.31 -20.79
N TYR A 181 5.01 19.53 -21.35
CA TYR A 181 6.13 20.06 -20.58
C TYR A 181 5.89 21.50 -20.12
N ASP A 182 5.23 22.33 -20.94
CA ASP A 182 4.82 23.68 -20.55
C ASP A 182 3.82 23.66 -19.38
N LEU A 183 2.84 22.75 -19.42
CA LEU A 183 1.87 22.57 -18.33
C LEU A 183 2.54 22.06 -17.05
N VAL A 184 3.50 21.12 -17.16
CA VAL A 184 4.30 20.65 -16.01
C VAL A 184 5.12 21.78 -15.40
N ALA A 185 5.79 22.59 -16.23
CA ALA A 185 6.58 23.73 -15.77
C ALA A 185 5.71 24.75 -15.02
N GLN A 186 4.54 25.09 -15.59
CA GLN A 186 3.56 25.96 -14.94
C GLN A 186 3.04 25.38 -13.62
N LEU A 187 2.78 24.07 -13.59
CA LEU A 187 2.26 23.37 -12.42
C LEU A 187 3.26 23.41 -11.25
N ILE A 188 4.54 23.12 -11.52
CA ILE A 188 5.59 23.09 -10.51
C ILE A 188 5.90 24.50 -10.00
N ALA A 189 5.91 25.49 -10.89
CA ALA A 189 6.08 26.89 -10.49
C ALA A 189 4.92 27.38 -9.60
N LYS A 190 3.68 26.93 -9.87
CA LYS A 190 2.50 27.29 -9.08
C LYS A 190 2.42 26.55 -7.74
N TYR A 191 2.97 25.33 -7.65
CA TYR A 191 2.90 24.47 -6.46
C TYR A 191 4.26 23.85 -6.09
N PRO A 192 5.27 24.66 -5.73
CA PRO A 192 6.63 24.18 -5.48
C PRO A 192 6.74 23.28 -4.25
N ASP A 193 5.76 23.32 -3.34
CA ASP A 193 5.69 22.49 -2.13
C ASP A 193 4.95 21.15 -2.36
N LYS A 194 4.36 20.95 -3.56
CA LYS A 194 3.58 19.75 -3.90
C LYS A 194 4.28 18.82 -4.86
N TYR A 195 5.32 19.26 -5.54
CA TYR A 195 6.03 18.47 -6.54
C TYR A 195 7.53 18.61 -6.36
N GLU A 196 8.23 17.51 -6.58
CA GLU A 196 9.69 17.49 -6.63
C GLU A 196 10.12 16.81 -7.92
N LEU A 197 11.07 17.44 -8.61
CA LEU A 197 11.73 16.89 -9.79
C LEU A 197 13.13 16.43 -9.43
N SER A 198 13.55 15.34 -10.06
CA SER A 198 14.91 14.85 -9.96
C SER A 198 15.38 14.32 -11.31
N SER A 199 16.70 14.26 -11.48
CA SER A 199 17.30 13.56 -12.62
C SER A 199 17.27 12.06 -12.35
N GLY A 200 16.69 11.28 -13.25
CA GLY A 200 16.63 9.83 -13.12
C GLY A 200 15.73 9.15 -14.15
N GLY A 201 15.73 7.81 -14.14
CA GLY A 201 14.96 7.02 -15.12
C GLY A 201 15.54 7.06 -16.53
N TYR A 202 14.90 6.37 -17.46
CA TYR A 202 15.40 6.22 -18.83
C TYR A 202 15.44 7.56 -19.62
N GLU A 203 14.43 8.41 -19.43
CA GLU A 203 14.36 9.75 -20.05
C GLU A 203 15.06 10.84 -19.23
N GLY A 204 15.71 10.48 -18.12
CA GLY A 204 16.50 11.41 -17.30
C GLY A 204 15.70 12.36 -16.41
N LEU A 205 14.37 12.30 -16.40
CA LEU A 205 13.51 13.09 -15.51
C LEU A 205 12.52 12.21 -14.76
N THR A 206 12.51 12.35 -13.44
CA THR A 206 11.51 11.77 -12.54
C THR A 206 10.82 12.86 -11.73
N VAL A 207 9.58 12.57 -11.33
CA VAL A 207 8.74 13.44 -10.51
C VAL A 207 8.12 12.64 -9.38
N ARG A 208 7.88 13.30 -8.24
CA ARG A 208 7.03 12.78 -7.16
C ARG A 208 6.12 13.86 -6.60
N GLY A 209 4.98 13.42 -6.05
CA GLY A 209 4.06 14.28 -5.31
C GLY A 209 4.41 14.37 -3.83
N LEU A 210 4.19 15.53 -3.22
CA LEU A 210 4.45 15.83 -1.82
C LEU A 210 3.19 16.30 -1.06
N LEU A 211 3.08 15.89 0.20
CA LEU A 211 2.11 16.40 1.17
C LEU A 211 2.88 16.97 2.36
N HIS A 212 2.99 18.30 2.44
CA HIS A 212 3.70 19.00 3.52
C HIS A 212 5.16 18.53 3.69
N GLY A 213 5.86 18.26 2.59
CA GLY A 213 7.24 17.78 2.61
C GLY A 213 7.42 16.27 2.79
N PHE A 214 6.33 15.51 2.96
CA PHE A 214 6.34 14.04 2.95
C PHE A 214 5.91 13.50 1.59
N VAL A 215 6.45 12.33 1.21
CA VAL A 215 6.08 11.66 -0.05
C VAL A 215 4.61 11.26 -0.03
N ARG A 216 3.87 11.59 -1.09
CA ARG A 216 2.52 11.05 -1.33
C ARG A 216 2.65 9.66 -1.93
N CYS A 217 2.57 8.63 -1.09
CA CYS A 217 2.22 7.29 -1.55
C CYS A 217 0.69 7.20 -1.48
N ILE A 218 0.04 7.11 -2.64
CA ILE A 218 -1.41 6.97 -2.77
C ILE A 218 -1.68 5.52 -3.17
#